data_AF-A0A095SDF1-F1
#
_entry.id   AF-A0A095SDF1-F1
#
_cell.length_a   1.000
_cell.length_b   1.000
_cell.length_c   1.000
_cell.angle_alpha   90.00
_cell.angle_beta   90.00
_cell.angle_gamma   90.00
#
_symmetry.space_group_name_H-M   'P 1'
#
loop_
_entity.id
_entity.type
_entity.pdbx_description
1 polymer ?
#
loop_
_entity_poly.entity_id
_entity_poly.type
_entity_poly.pdbx_seq_one_letter_code
_entity_poly.pdbx_strand_id
1 'polypeptide(L)'
;MMNNPIQSKPASEDDEFYLTWGRETIKKNIELVQSVLIQMITLNTALLGANIIFLKPGAISSYWQSASLAGFFLALAVAFVGILPHESLVSTISPEQIKSHKVAALKKKRRFMWFSAILTLSGLLILAIGVINA
;
A
#
# COMPACT_ATOMS: atom_id res chain seq x y z
N MET A 1 -29.53 26.84 -37.42
CA MET A 1 -28.20 27.14 -36.86
C MET A 1 -27.29 25.97 -37.18
N MET A 2 -26.28 26.15 -38.04
CA MET A 2 -25.33 25.10 -38.42
C MET A 2 -24.32 24.89 -37.29
N ASN A 3 -24.24 23.66 -36.77
CA ASN A 3 -23.16 23.23 -35.87
C ASN A 3 -21.86 23.23 -36.69
N ASN A 4 -20.97 24.19 -36.43
CA ASN A 4 -19.60 24.12 -36.94
C ASN A 4 -18.95 22.86 -36.35
N PRO A 5 -18.32 21.98 -37.16
CA PRO A 5 -17.61 20.83 -36.63
C PRO A 5 -16.48 21.35 -35.75
N ILE A 6 -16.42 20.87 -34.51
CA ILE A 6 -15.30 21.14 -33.60
C ILE A 6 -14.07 20.53 -34.24
N GLN A 7 -13.27 21.36 -34.90
CA GLN A 7 -12.03 20.95 -35.53
C GLN A 7 -11.03 20.64 -34.40
N SER A 8 -10.97 19.38 -34.00
CA SER A 8 -9.99 18.90 -33.02
C SER A 8 -8.60 19.16 -33.61
N LYS A 9 -7.90 20.17 -33.07
CA LYS A 9 -6.47 20.30 -33.34
C LYS A 9 -5.81 18.99 -32.90
N PRO A 10 -4.97 18.35 -33.73
CA PRO A 10 -4.16 17.24 -33.25
C PRO A 10 -3.38 17.71 -32.02
N ALA A 11 -3.28 16.86 -31.00
CA ALA A 11 -2.50 17.16 -29.82
C ALA A 11 -1.07 17.49 -30.26
N SER A 12 -0.43 18.47 -29.61
CA SER A 12 0.99 18.72 -29.82
C SER A 12 1.78 17.44 -29.48
N GLU A 13 2.90 17.16 -30.15
CA GLU A 13 3.76 16.03 -29.81
C GLU A 13 4.14 16.04 -28.30
N ASP A 14 4.31 17.23 -27.73
CA ASP A 14 4.54 17.44 -26.29
C ASP A 14 3.34 16.98 -25.43
N ASP A 15 2.10 17.25 -25.87
CA ASP A 15 0.90 16.88 -25.12
C ASP A 15 0.74 15.35 -25.09
N GLU A 16 1.01 14.66 -26.20
CA GLU A 16 0.98 13.20 -26.27
C GLU A 16 2.08 12.57 -25.41
N PHE A 17 3.27 13.18 -25.39
CA PHE A 17 4.37 12.76 -24.51
C PHE A 17 3.95 12.84 -23.03
N TYR A 18 3.44 13.99 -22.56
CA TYR A 18 3.05 14.15 -21.16
C TYR A 18 1.87 13.23 -20.77
N LEU A 19 0.93 13.00 -21.68
CA LEU A 19 -0.16 12.05 -21.45
C LEU A 19 0.35 10.61 -21.31
N THR A 20 1.30 10.21 -22.16
CA THR A 20 1.92 8.88 -22.11
C THR A 20 2.75 8.71 -20.84
N TRP A 21 3.61 9.69 -20.55
CA TRP A 21 4.43 9.71 -19.34
C TRP A 21 3.58 9.65 -18.05
N GLY A 22 2.46 10.39 -18.02
CA GLY A 22 1.52 10.34 -16.91
C GLY A 22 0.86 8.96 -16.73
N ARG A 23 0.50 8.28 -17.83
CA ARG A 23 -0.06 6.91 -17.79
C ARG A 23 0.96 5.91 -17.27
N GLU A 24 2.19 5.98 -17.75
CA GLU A 24 3.29 5.13 -17.28
C GLU A 24 3.60 5.35 -15.81
N THR A 25 3.63 6.60 -15.37
CA THR A 25 3.89 6.97 -13.98
C THR A 25 2.84 6.38 -13.04
N ILE A 26 1.56 6.45 -13.40
CA ILE A 26 0.48 5.83 -12.60
C ILE A 26 0.67 4.31 -12.52
N LYS A 27 0.99 3.65 -13.64
CA LYS A 27 1.23 2.21 -13.68
C LYS A 27 2.41 1.82 -12.78
N LYS A 28 3.56 2.46 -12.96
CA LYS A 28 4.77 2.26 -12.15
C LYS A 28 4.51 2.48 -10.66
N ASN A 29 3.73 3.51 -10.31
CA ASN A 29 3.37 3.78 -8.91
C ASN A 29 2.49 2.69 -8.29
N ILE A 30 1.56 2.09 -9.05
CA ILE A 30 0.74 0.98 -8.55
C ILE A 30 1.62 -0.25 -8.30
N GLU A 31 2.49 -0.58 -9.25
CA GLU A 31 3.45 -1.69 -9.14
C GLU A 31 4.39 -1.49 -7.94
N LEU A 32 4.93 -0.27 -7.77
CA LEU A 32 5.80 0.06 -6.65
C LEU A 32 5.10 -0.10 -5.30
N VAL A 33 3.88 0.44 -5.16
CA VAL A 33 3.11 0.30 -3.90
C VAL A 33 2.81 -1.16 -3.60
N GLN A 34 2.51 -1.97 -4.62
CA GLN A 34 2.31 -3.41 -4.46
C GLN A 34 3.59 -4.12 -3.99
N SER A 35 4.75 -3.80 -4.58
CA SER A 35 6.04 -4.33 -4.14
C SER A 35 6.35 -3.97 -2.69
N VAL A 36 6.08 -2.73 -2.27
CA VAL A 36 6.27 -2.29 -0.89
C VAL A 36 5.33 -3.05 0.07
N LEU A 37 4.07 -3.27 -0.30
CA LEU A 37 3.14 -4.06 0.51
C LEU A 37 3.62 -5.51 0.68
N ILE A 38 4.16 -6.13 -0.38
CA ILE A 38 4.77 -7.47 -0.31
C ILE A 38 5.95 -7.46 0.67
N GLN A 39 6.84 -6.48 0.56
CA GLN A 39 7.96 -6.33 1.51
C GLN A 39 7.48 -6.17 2.95
N MET A 40 6.40 -5.42 3.18
CA MET A 40 5.79 -5.27 4.51
C MET A 40 5.23 -6.60 5.06
N ILE A 41 4.68 -7.46 4.21
CA ILE A 41 4.26 -8.82 4.61
C ILE A 41 5.47 -9.64 5.06
N THR A 42 6.54 -9.63 4.26
CA THR A 42 7.77 -10.36 4.59
C THR A 42 8.37 -9.85 5.90
N LEU A 43 8.47 -8.53 6.06
CA LEU A 43 8.99 -7.90 7.26
C LEU A 43 8.16 -8.25 8.50
N ASN A 44 6.83 -8.08 8.45
CA ASN A 44 5.97 -8.39 9.58
C ASN A 44 5.97 -9.89 9.92
N THR A 45 6.05 -10.78 8.92
CA THR A 45 6.20 -12.23 9.15
C THR A 45 7.51 -12.55 9.88
N ALA A 46 8.62 -11.93 9.45
CA ALA A 46 9.91 -12.10 10.12
C ALA A 46 9.88 -11.57 11.56
N LEU A 47 9.28 -10.41 11.79
CA LEU A 47 9.12 -9.81 13.13
C LEU A 47 8.26 -10.68 14.05
N LEU A 48 7.16 -11.24 13.54
CA LEU A 48 6.33 -12.21 14.29
C LEU A 48 7.15 -13.45 14.68
N GLY A 49 7.88 -14.03 13.72
CA GLY A 49 8.74 -15.20 13.97
C GLY A 49 9.83 -14.91 15.02
N ALA A 50 10.49 -13.77 14.92
CA ALA A 50 11.47 -13.33 15.91
C ALA A 50 10.81 -13.15 17.29
N ASN A 51 9.66 -12.49 17.36
CA ASN A 51 8.92 -12.26 18.60
C ASN A 51 8.55 -13.58 19.32
N ILE A 52 8.18 -14.62 18.56
CA ILE A 52 7.92 -15.96 19.10
C ILE A 52 9.18 -16.58 19.70
N ILE A 53 10.35 -16.44 19.05
CA ILE A 53 11.61 -16.98 19.58
C ILE A 53 12.00 -16.28 20.90
N PHE A 54 11.65 -15.00 21.05
CA PHE A 54 11.84 -14.24 22.29
C PHE A 54 10.81 -14.57 23.39
N LEU A 55 9.87 -15.51 23.21
CA LEU A 55 8.95 -16.01 24.26
C LEU A 55 9.64 -16.79 25.38
N LYS A 56 10.97 -16.84 25.43
CA LYS A 56 11.69 -17.44 26.56
C LYS A 56 11.31 -16.68 27.84
N PRO A 57 10.88 -17.38 28.90
CA PRO A 57 10.51 -16.75 30.16
C PRO A 57 11.67 -15.88 30.67
N GLY A 58 11.39 -14.60 30.91
CA GLY A 58 12.33 -13.66 31.55
C GLY A 58 13.06 -12.67 30.64
N ALA A 59 12.86 -12.69 29.31
CA ALA A 59 13.45 -11.67 28.44
C ALA A 59 12.60 -10.39 28.32
N ILE A 60 11.26 -10.53 28.33
CA ILE A 60 10.29 -9.44 28.23
C ILE A 60 9.03 -9.85 29.00
N SER A 61 8.37 -8.90 29.67
CA SER A 61 7.05 -9.15 30.27
C SER A 61 6.02 -9.56 29.20
N SER A 62 5.23 -10.60 29.47
CA SER A 62 4.25 -11.14 28.52
C SER A 62 3.26 -10.10 27.99
N TYR A 63 2.96 -9.05 28.77
CA TYR A 63 2.08 -7.97 28.34
C TYR A 63 2.63 -7.21 27.12
N TRP A 64 3.89 -6.75 27.19
CA TRP A 64 4.53 -6.01 26.11
C TRP A 64 4.73 -6.87 24.87
N GLN A 65 5.09 -8.13 25.09
CA GLN A 65 5.27 -9.09 24.02
C GLN A 65 3.96 -9.36 23.27
N SER A 66 2.86 -9.67 23.97
CA SER A 66 1.55 -9.87 23.35
C SER A 66 1.05 -8.61 22.62
N ALA A 67 1.26 -7.42 23.19
CA ALA A 67 0.88 -6.16 22.54
C ALA A 67 1.64 -5.93 21.23
N SER A 68 2.96 -6.15 21.22
CA SER A 68 3.77 -6.01 19.99
C SER A 68 3.41 -7.07 18.94
N LEU A 69 3.16 -8.31 19.36
CA LEU A 69 2.73 -9.40 18.48
C LEU A 69 1.38 -9.08 17.80
N ALA A 70 0.41 -8.56 18.56
CA ALA A 70 -0.86 -8.10 18.01
C ALA A 70 -0.67 -6.97 17.00
N GLY A 71 0.22 -6.01 17.29
CA GLY A 71 0.57 -4.93 16.37
C GLY A 71 1.14 -5.43 15.03
N PHE A 72 2.11 -6.34 15.06
CA PHE A 72 2.68 -6.94 13.84
C PHE A 72 1.67 -7.79 13.07
N PHE A 73 0.81 -8.53 13.77
CA PHE A 73 -0.24 -9.32 13.14
C PHE A 73 -1.28 -8.44 12.44
N LEU A 74 -1.71 -7.34 13.06
CA LEU A 74 -2.59 -6.37 12.43
C LEU A 74 -1.91 -5.68 11.24
N ALA A 75 -0.63 -5.32 11.35
CA ALA A 75 0.14 -4.74 10.25
C ALA A 75 0.22 -5.70 9.04
N LEU A 76 0.41 -6.99 9.31
CA LEU A 76 0.41 -8.07 8.32
C LEU A 76 -0.96 -8.20 7.63
N ALA A 77 -2.04 -8.24 8.40
CA ALA A 77 -3.40 -8.34 7.87
C ALA A 77 -3.74 -7.14 6.96
N VAL A 78 -3.38 -5.92 7.40
CA VAL A 78 -3.57 -4.68 6.62
C VAL A 78 -2.75 -4.72 5.33
N ALA A 79 -1.50 -5.18 5.38
CA ALA A 79 -0.66 -5.32 4.19
C ALA A 79 -1.26 -6.34 3.19
N PHE A 80 -1.73 -7.48 3.71
CA PHE A 80 -2.35 -8.54 2.91
C PHE A 80 -3.61 -8.03 2.19
N VAL A 81 -4.51 -7.36 2.90
CA VAL A 81 -5.70 -6.72 2.31
C VAL A 81 -5.33 -5.65 1.29
N GLY A 82 -4.23 -4.93 1.52
CA GLY A 82 -3.72 -3.91 0.58
C GLY A 82 -3.24 -4.49 -0.76
N ILE A 83 -2.75 -5.74 -0.79
CA ILE A 83 -2.27 -6.38 -2.02
C ILE A 83 -3.43 -6.78 -2.92
N LEU A 84 -4.58 -7.16 -2.35
CA LEU A 84 -5.71 -7.69 -3.11
C LEU A 84 -6.05 -6.82 -4.34
N PRO A 85 -6.33 -7.45 -5.49
CA PRO A 85 -6.68 -6.73 -6.70
C PRO A 85 -7.98 -5.95 -6.48
N HIS A 86 -8.04 -4.74 -7.04
CA HIS A 86 -9.26 -3.95 -6.97
C HIS A 86 -10.20 -4.39 -8.09
N GLU A 87 -11.03 -5.38 -7.82
CA GLU A 87 -12.12 -5.78 -8.70
C GLU A 87 -13.22 -4.71 -8.63
N SER A 88 -13.16 -3.72 -9.50
CA SER A 88 -14.36 -2.97 -9.85
C SER A 88 -14.60 -3.17 -11.33
N LEU A 89 -15.85 -3.38 -11.72
CA LEU A 89 -16.30 -3.46 -13.10
C LEU A 89 -15.97 -2.16 -13.83
N VAL A 90 -14.78 -2.08 -14.46
CA VAL A 90 -14.41 -0.94 -15.29
C VAL A 90 -15.02 -1.17 -16.65
N SER A 91 -15.97 -0.32 -17.04
CA SER A 91 -16.37 -0.22 -18.45
C SER A 91 -15.13 0.19 -19.25
N THR A 92 -14.65 -0.68 -20.13
CA THR A 92 -13.45 -0.47 -20.96
C THR A 92 -13.64 0.59 -22.06
N ILE A 93 -14.81 1.23 -22.09
CA ILE A 93 -15.29 2.05 -23.20
C ILE A 93 -14.76 3.49 -23.13
N SER A 94 -14.34 4.00 -21.97
CA SER A 94 -13.78 5.36 -21.86
C SER A 94 -12.40 5.42 -21.17
N PRO A 95 -11.37 6.02 -21.81
CA PRO A 95 -10.03 6.17 -21.25
C PRO A 95 -10.00 6.98 -19.94
N GLU A 96 -10.92 7.92 -19.77
CA GLU A 96 -11.02 8.73 -18.55
C GLU A 96 -11.52 7.93 -17.34
N GLN A 97 -12.47 7.02 -17.52
CA GLN A 97 -12.94 6.12 -16.45
C GLN A 97 -11.85 5.14 -16.03
N ILE A 98 -11.04 4.65 -16.98
CA ILE A 98 -9.88 3.80 -16.66
C ILE A 98 -8.85 4.58 -15.83
N LYS A 99 -8.61 5.86 -16.16
CA LYS A 99 -7.68 6.73 -15.43
C LYS A 99 -8.15 6.99 -14.01
N SER A 100 -9.42 7.39 -13.83
CA SER A 100 -9.98 7.67 -12.49
C SER A 100 -9.99 6.41 -11.62
N HIS A 101 -10.32 5.26 -12.20
CA HIS A 101 -10.26 3.97 -11.51
C HIS A 101 -8.84 3.62 -11.03
N LYS A 102 -7.82 3.75 -11.89
CA LYS A 102 -6.42 3.50 -11.52
C LYS A 102 -5.93 4.44 -10.41
N VAL A 103 -6.31 5.71 -10.47
CA VAL A 103 -5.97 6.69 -9.40
C VAL A 103 -6.65 6.31 -8.08
N ALA A 104 -7.91 5.88 -8.11
CA ALA A 104 -8.62 5.42 -6.93
C ALA A 104 -7.97 4.17 -6.32
N ALA A 105 -7.62 3.20 -7.16
CA ALA A 105 -6.88 2.00 -6.76
C ALA A 105 -5.54 2.34 -6.10
N LEU A 106 -4.76 3.26 -6.69
CA LEU A 106 -3.50 3.74 -6.11
C LEU A 106 -3.71 4.40 -4.74
N LYS A 107 -4.71 5.29 -4.61
CA LYS A 107 -5.04 5.96 -3.33
C LYS A 107 -5.45 4.95 -2.26
N LYS A 108 -6.19 3.90 -2.62
CA LYS A 108 -6.58 2.82 -1.69
C LYS A 108 -5.34 2.05 -1.23
N LYS A 109 -4.52 1.54 -2.16
CA LYS A 109 -3.29 0.79 -1.84
C LYS A 109 -2.31 1.61 -0.99
N ARG A 110 -2.13 2.89 -1.32
CA ARG A 110 -1.28 3.81 -0.54
C ARG A 110 -1.77 3.99 0.90
N ARG A 111 -3.09 4.03 1.13
CA ARG A 111 -3.65 4.07 2.49
C ARG A 111 -3.31 2.82 3.28
N PHE A 112 -3.52 1.63 2.70
CA PHE A 112 -3.15 0.37 3.34
C PHE A 112 -1.66 0.28 3.65
N MET A 113 -0.81 0.74 2.74
CA MET A 113 0.64 0.81 2.95
C MET A 113 0.98 1.69 4.16
N TRP A 114 0.40 2.89 4.25
CA TRP A 114 0.61 3.79 5.38
C TRP A 114 0.12 3.20 6.72
N PHE A 115 -1.08 2.61 6.73
CA PHE A 115 -1.59 1.95 7.94
C PHE A 115 -0.70 0.79 8.39
N SER A 116 -0.26 -0.05 7.45
CA SER A 116 0.66 -1.16 7.75
C SER A 116 1.97 -0.63 8.33
N ALA A 117 2.56 0.41 7.72
CA ALA A 117 3.80 1.01 8.21
C ALA A 117 3.67 1.60 9.63
N ILE A 118 2.58 2.31 9.92
CA ILE A 118 2.31 2.87 11.25
C ILE A 118 2.16 1.74 12.28
N LEU A 119 1.41 0.69 11.95
CA LEU A 119 1.22 -0.46 12.83
C LEU A 119 2.54 -1.19 13.10
N THR A 120 3.36 -1.44 12.06
CA THR A 120 4.69 -2.03 12.21
C THR A 120 5.58 -1.18 13.11
N LEU A 121 5.62 0.15 12.89
CA LEU A 121 6.41 1.06 13.71
C LEU A 121 5.94 1.06 15.17
N SER A 122 4.62 1.08 15.39
CA SER A 122 4.06 1.03 16.74
C SER A 122 4.40 -0.29 17.45
N GLY A 123 4.35 -1.43 16.75
CA GLY A 123 4.73 -2.73 17.29
C GLY A 123 6.20 -2.78 17.68
N LEU A 124 7.08 -2.18 16.88
CA LEU A 124 8.52 -2.05 17.19
C LEU A 124 8.75 -1.18 18.42
N LEU A 125 8.06 -0.05 18.55
CA LEU A 125 8.17 0.83 19.72
C LEU A 125 7.69 0.14 21.00
N ILE A 126 6.56 -0.56 20.94
CA ILE A 126 6.02 -1.35 22.06
C ILE A 126 7.03 -2.43 22.47
N LEU A 127 7.62 -3.13 21.50
CA LEU A 127 8.63 -4.16 21.77
C LEU A 127 9.88 -3.55 22.43
N ALA A 128 10.37 -2.42 21.91
CA ALA A 128 11.53 -1.72 22.46
C ALA A 128 11.29 -1.26 23.91
N ILE A 129 10.12 -0.67 24.18
CA ILE A 129 9.70 -0.29 25.55
C ILE A 129 9.61 -1.53 26.45
N GLY A 130 9.10 -2.64 25.91
CA GLY A 130 9.04 -3.91 26.62
C GLY A 130 10.41 -4.43 27.03
N VAL A 131 11.41 -4.33 26.15
CA VAL A 131 12.81 -4.73 26.45
C VAL A 131 13.44 -3.82 27.51
N ILE A 132 13.17 -2.52 27.48
CA ILE A 132 13.72 -1.57 28.45
C ILE A 132 13.12 -1.78 29.86
N ASN A 133 11.85 -2.20 29.94
CA ASN A 133 11.14 -2.43 31.19
C ASN A 133 11.09 -3.92 31.61
N ALA A 134 11.83 -4.79 30.92
CA ALA A 134 11.95 -6.21 31.23
C ALA A 134 12.88 -6.44 32.42
#